data_AF-A0A846C991-F1
#
_entry.id   AF-A0A846C991-F1
#
_cell.length_a   1.000
_cell.length_b   1.000
_cell.length_c   1.000
_cell.angle_alpha   90.00
_cell.angle_beta   90.00
_cell.angle_gamma   90.00
#
_symmetry.space_group_name_H-M   'P 1'
#
loop_
_entity.id
_entity.type
_entity.pdbx_description
1 polymer ?
#
loop_
_entity_poly.entity_id
_entity_poly.type
_entity_poly.pdbx_seq_one_letter_code
_entity_poly.pdbx_strand_id
1 'polypeptide(L)' 'KAENAGLKVVAVNPNGTSQECYSCGHKVKKPLSQRMHNCPVCHTNLCRDLNAAINIKNRGAHGLNAQHMSSKTSP' A
#
# COMPACT_ATOMS: atom_id res chain seq x y z
N LYS A 1 8.33 3.18 19.82
CA LYS A 1 8.90 1.95 19.19
C LYS A 1 9.62 2.23 17.86
N ALA A 2 9.03 2.93 16.89
CA ALA A 2 9.74 3.33 15.65
C ALA A 2 10.60 4.59 15.84
N GLU A 3 10.10 5.56 16.61
CA GLU A 3 10.75 6.85 16.87
C GLU A 3 12.04 6.68 17.69
N ASN A 4 12.02 5.80 18.70
CA ASN A 4 13.20 5.44 19.50
C ASN A 4 14.31 4.72 18.71
N ALA A 5 14.03 4.25 17.48
CA ALA A 5 15.02 3.61 16.61
C ALA A 5 15.60 4.56 15.55
N GLY A 6 15.25 5.86 15.58
CA GLY A 6 15.65 6.82 14.56
C GLY A 6 15.00 6.59 13.19
N LEU A 7 13.91 5.81 13.13
CA LEU A 7 13.23 5.48 11.88
C LEU A 7 12.14 6.50 11.55
N LYS A 8 12.11 6.95 10.30
CA LYS A 8 11.06 7.84 9.79
C LYS A 8 9.76 7.07 9.60
N VAL A 9 8.71 7.49 10.31
CA VAL A 9 7.35 6.97 10.13
C VAL A 9 6.61 7.83 9.12
N VAL A 10 5.99 7.19 8.12
CA VAL A 10 5.13 7.86 7.14
C VAL A 10 3.73 7.31 7.25
N ALA A 11 2.78 8.17 7.62
CA ALA A 11 1.37 7.82 7.60
C ALA A 11 0.88 7.67 6.16
N VAL A 12 0.21 6.56 5.86
CA VAL A 12 -0.44 6.32 4.57
C VAL A 12 -1.93 6.07 4.81
N ASN A 13 -2.77 6.44 3.85
CA ASN A 13 -4.19 6.12 3.92
C ASN A 13 -4.39 4.60 3.81
N PRO A 14 -4.91 3.91 4.85
CA PRO A 14 -5.08 2.46 4.83
C PRO A 14 -6.34 2.01 4.08
N ASN A 15 -7.24 2.94 3.75
CA ASN A 15 -8.54 2.62 3.18
C ASN A 15 -8.39 1.89 1.83
N GLY A 16 -9.14 0.80 1.67
CA GLY A 16 -9.22 0.03 0.43
C GLY A 16 -8.04 -0.87 0.13
N THR A 17 -6.96 -0.86 0.92
CA THR A 17 -5.71 -1.61 0.64
C THR A 17 -5.89 -3.12 0.54
N SER A 18 -6.88 -3.71 1.22
CA SER A 18 -7.21 -5.13 1.15
C SER A 18 -8.06 -5.50 -0.07
N GLN A 19 -8.71 -4.52 -0.71
CA GLN A 19 -9.58 -4.72 -1.86
C GLN A 19 -8.89 -4.36 -3.18
N GLU A 20 -8.04 -3.34 -3.17
CA GLU A 20 -7.22 -2.93 -4.31
C GLU A 20 -6.15 -3.98 -4.61
N CYS A 21 -6.06 -4.42 -5.87
CA CYS A 21 -5.00 -5.33 -6.30
C CYS A 21 -3.68 -4.57 -6.38
N TYR A 22 -2.65 -5.07 -5.69
CA TYR A 22 -1.33 -4.41 -5.73
C TYR A 22 -0.70 -4.35 -7.12
N SER A 23 -1.06 -5.31 -7.99
CA SER A 23 -0.42 -5.47 -9.29
C SER A 23 -1.07 -4.61 -10.38
N CYS A 24 -2.39 -4.41 -10.34
CA CYS A 24 -3.12 -3.73 -11.41
C CYS A 24 -4.05 -2.60 -10.93
N GLY A 25 -4.18 -2.39 -9.62
CA GLY A 25 -5.07 -1.37 -9.05
C GLY A 25 -6.57 -1.72 -9.08
N HIS A 26 -6.96 -2.83 -9.70
CA HIS A 26 -8.38 -3.21 -9.76
C HIS A 26 -8.95 -3.51 -8.36
N LYS A 27 -10.17 -3.03 -8.10
CA LYS A 27 -10.85 -3.19 -6.81
C LYS A 27 -11.64 -4.49 -6.76
N VAL A 28 -11.13 -5.47 -6.02
CA VAL A 28 -11.79 -6.75 -5.78
C VAL A 28 -12.57 -6.69 -4.47
N LYS A 29 -13.88 -6.46 -4.57
CA LYS A 29 -14.82 -6.50 -3.42
C LYS A 29 -14.90 -7.93 -2.87
N LYS A 30 -14.72 -8.08 -1.56
CA LYS A 30 -14.73 -9.38 -0.86
C LYS A 30 -14.99 -9.21 0.64
N PRO A 31 -15.60 -10.20 1.31
CA PRO A 31 -15.82 -10.17 2.75
C PRO A 31 -14.51 -10.37 3.54
N LEU A 32 -14.52 -10.01 4.83
CA LEU A 32 -13.37 -10.22 5.72
C LEU A 32 -13.02 -11.70 5.96
N SER A 33 -13.98 -12.61 5.75
CA SER A 33 -13.73 -14.05 5.80
C SER A 33 -12.87 -14.55 4.64
N GLN A 34 -12.84 -13.84 3.51
CA GLN A 34 -12.03 -14.22 2.37
C GLN A 34 -10.57 -13.80 2.57
N ARG A 35 -9.72 -14.77 2.92
CA ARG A 35 -8.29 -14.55 3.18
C ARG A 35 -7.41 -14.56 1.94
N MET A 36 -7.94 -14.97 0.79
CA MET A 36 -7.24 -14.97 -0.49
C MET A 36 -7.69 -13.79 -1.36
N HIS A 37 -6.72 -13.10 -1.95
CA HIS A 37 -6.91 -12.09 -2.99
C HIS A 37 -6.73 -12.77 -4.35
N ASN A 38 -7.83 -12.95 -5.08
CA ASN A 38 -7.84 -13.42 -6.46
C ASN A 38 -8.28 -12.26 -7.35
N CYS A 39 -7.38 -11.70 -8.14
CA CYS A 39 -7.71 -10.61 -9.04
C CYS A 39 -8.30 -11.16 -10.35
N PRO A 40 -9.50 -10.75 -10.78
CA PRO A 40 -10.08 -11.20 -12.05
C PRO A 40 -9.43 -10.55 -13.27
N VAL A 41 -8.67 -9.46 -13.09
CA VAL A 41 -8.08 -8.68 -14.20
C VAL A 41 -6.67 -9.14 -14.54
N CYS A 42 -5.80 -9.24 -13.54
CA CYS A 42 -4.39 -9.62 -13.75
C CYS A 42 -4.06 -11.00 -13.19
N HIS A 43 -5.06 -11.74 -12.70
CA HIS A 43 -4.94 -13.11 -12.21
C HIS A 43 -3.98 -13.31 -11.03
N THR A 44 -3.60 -12.22 -10.36
CA THR A 44 -2.82 -12.26 -9.14
C THR A 44 -3.56 -13.02 -8.03
N ASN A 45 -2.91 -14.02 -7.45
CA ASN A 45 -3.44 -14.89 -6.41
C ASN A 45 -2.46 -14.96 -5.22
N LEU A 46 -2.83 -14.36 -4.08
CA LEU A 46 -2.04 -14.39 -2.84
C LEU A 46 -2.90 -14.14 -1.61
N CYS A 47 -2.29 -14.22 -0.43
CA CYS A 47 -2.94 -13.80 0.81
C CYS A 47 -3.37 -12.31 0.74
N ARG A 48 -4.61 -12.02 1.18
CA ARG A 48 -5.18 -10.67 1.26
C ARG A 48 -4.32 -9.73 2.10
N ASP A 49 -3.77 -10.24 3.19
CA ASP A 49 -2.98 -9.43 4.13
C ASP A 49 -1.62 -9.06 3.51
N LEU A 50 -1.01 -9.96 2.72
CA LEU A 50 0.18 -9.66 1.93
C LEU A 50 -0.11 -8.65 0.80
N ASN A 51 -1.24 -8.77 0.11
CA ASN A 51 -1.67 -7.78 -0.89
C ASN A 51 -1.83 -6.39 -0.26
N ALA A 52 -2.47 -6.31 0.92
CA ALA A 52 -2.62 -5.05 1.65
C ALA A 52 -1.27 -4.46 2.08
N ALA A 53 -0.34 -5.29 2.57
CA ALA A 53 1.00 -4.85 2.96
C ALA A 53 1.79 -4.27 1.78
N ILE A 54 1.69 -4.88 0.59
CA ILE A 54 2.34 -4.35 -0.62
C ILE A 54 1.73 -3.00 -1.02
N ASN A 55 0.40 -2.85 -0.97
CA ASN A 55 -0.25 -1.56 -1.23
C ASN A 55 0.21 -0.46 -0.26
N ILE A 56 0.30 -0.78 1.04
CA ILE A 56 0.80 0.14 2.07
C ILE A 56 2.24 0.55 1.77
N LYS A 57 3.11 -0.42 1.44
CA LYS A 57 4.51 -0.16 1.06
C LYS A 57 4.60 0.77 -0.14
N ASN A 58 3.82 0.51 -1.20
CA ASN A 58 3.83 1.31 -2.42
C ASN A 58 3.35 2.75 -2.13
N ARG A 59 2.24 2.92 -1.40
CA ARG A 59 1.75 4.25 -0.97
C ARG A 59 2.78 5.00 -0.12
N GLY A 60 3.49 4.29 0.77
CA GLY A 60 4.55 4.87 1.58
C GLY A 60 5.75 5.35 0.76
N ALA A 61 6.18 4.55 -0.21
CA ALA A 61 7.25 4.92 -1.13
C ALA A 61 6.89 6.14 -1.99
N HIS A 62 5.65 6.20 -2.51
CA HIS A 62 5.17 7.38 -3.23
C HIS A 62 5.13 8.63 -2.33
N GLY A 63 4.66 8.49 -1.08
CA GLY A 63 4.67 9.60 -0.11
C GLY A 63 6.07 10.11 0.21
N LEU A 64 7.06 9.22 0.33
CA LEU A 64 8.47 9.60 0.53
C LEU A 64 9.07 10.31 -0.69
N ASN A 65 8.76 9.85 -1.89
CA ASN A 65 9.23 10.48 -3.14
C ASN A 65 8.62 11.88 -3.31
N ALA A 66 7.34 12.05 -3.01
CA ALA A 66 6.67 13.35 -3.05
C ALA A 66 7.28 14.36 -2.06
N GLN A 67 7.62 13.91 -0.83
CA GLN A 67 8.32 14.75 0.15
C GLN A 67 9.72 15.16 -0.33
N HIS A 68 10.47 14.22 -0.94
CA HIS A 68 11.80 14.49 -1.50
C HIS A 68 11.78 15.48 -2.67
N MET A 69 10.74 15.43 -3.51
CA MET A 69 10.56 16.40 -4.60
C MET A 69 10.21 17.78 -4.05
N SER A 70 9.31 17.87 -3.06
CA SER A 70 8.94 19.14 -2.43
C SER A 70 10.14 19.85 -1.78
N SER A 71 11.03 19.10 -1.12
CA SER A 71 12.25 19.67 -0.50
C SER A 71 13.31 20.17 -1.49
N LYS A 72 13.23 19.81 -2.78
CA LYS A 72 14.20 20.24 -3.81
C LYS A 72 13.72 21.45 -4.62
N THR A 73 12.49 21.90 -4.41
CA THR A 73 11.87 23.03 -5.13
C THR A 73 11.81 24.35 -4.32
N SER A 74 12.47 24.43 -3.17
CA SER A 74 12.69 25.73 -2.51
C SER A 74 13.81 26.50 -3.22
N PRO A 75 13.61 27.78 -3.61
CA PRO A 75 14.64 28.63 -4.20
C PRO A 75 15.78 28.94 -3.21
#